data_AF-A0A3D5Q5G3-F1
#
_entry.id   AF-A0A3D5Q5G3-F1
#
_cell.length_a   1.000
_cell.length_b   1.000
_cell.length_c   1.000
_cell.angle_alpha   90.00
_cell.angle_beta   90.00
_cell.angle_gamma   90.00
#
_symmetry.space_group_name_H-M   'P 1'
#
loop_
_entity.id
_entity.type
_entity.pdbx_description
1 polymer ?
#
loop_
_entity_poly.entity_id
_entity_poly.type
_entity_poly.pdbx_seq_one_letter_code
_entity_poly.pdbx_strand_id
1 'polypeptide(L)' 'GTGLGLSITQSIIGQHHGLVECESEPGKTDFIVFLPLEENK' A
#
# COMPACT_ATOMS: atom_id res chain seq x y z
N GLY A 1 -14.83 -6.90 10.66
CA GLY A 1 -13.81 -5.84 10.84
C GLY A 1 -14.30 -4.56 10.17
N THR A 2 -13.78 -3.40 10.57
CA THR A 2 -14.28 -2.08 10.11
C THR A 2 -13.77 -1.67 8.72
N GLY A 3 -12.90 -2.45 8.08
CA GLY A 3 -12.32 -2.11 6.77
C GLY A 3 -11.24 -1.02 6.81
N LEU A 4 -10.82 -0.59 8.00
CA LEU A 4 -9.87 0.52 8.17
C LEU A 4 -8.40 0.17 7.86
N GLY A 5 -8.06 -1.12 7.78
CA GLY A 5 -6.66 -1.54 7.60
C GLY A 5 -6.04 -0.96 6.31
N LEU A 6 -6.72 -1.14 5.18
CA LEU A 6 -6.20 -0.69 3.88
C LEU A 6 -6.11 0.84 3.79
N SER A 7 -7.08 1.57 4.32
CA SER A 7 -7.05 3.05 4.29
C SER A 7 -5.93 3.63 5.17
N ILE A 8 -5.67 3.02 6.33
CA ILE A 8 -4.52 3.37 7.17
C ILE A 8 -3.21 3.08 6.43
N THR A 9 -3.09 1.88 5.85
CA THR A 9 -1.90 1.49 5.06
C THR A 9 -1.65 2.43 3.89
N GLN A 10 -2.68 2.77 3.10
CA GLN A 10 -2.60 3.73 2.00
C GLN A 10 -2.15 5.11 2.48
N SER A 11 -2.67 5.58 3.61
CA SER A 11 -2.30 6.89 4.17
C SER A 11 -0.83 6.94 4.59
N ILE A 12 -0.35 5.92 5.30
CA ILE A 12 1.05 5.83 5.74
C ILE A 12 1.99 5.77 4.52
N ILE A 13 1.70 4.88 3.57
CA ILE A 13 2.54 4.70 2.38
C ILE A 13 2.59 5.98 1.54
N GLY A 14 1.45 6.68 1.38
CA GLY A 14 1.40 7.96 0.68
C GLY A 14 2.22 9.07 1.37
N GLN A 15 2.28 9.10 2.71
CA GLN A 15 3.15 10.03 3.45
C GLN A 15 4.64 9.77 3.19
N HIS A 16 5.01 8.53 2.89
CA HIS A 16 6.37 8.15 2.48
C HIS A 16 6.57 8.20 0.95
N HIS A 17 5.70 8.91 0.22
CA HIS A 17 5.75 9.02 -1.24
C HIS A 17 5.74 7.67 -1.97
N GLY A 18 5.18 6.64 -1.33
CA GLY A 18 5.02 5.32 -1.88
C GLY A 18 3.63 5.09 -2.48
N LEU A 19 3.42 3.86 -2.97
CA LEU A 19 2.16 3.37 -3.52
C LEU A 19 1.86 1.98 -2.97
N VAL A 20 0.58 1.66 -2.79
CA VAL A 20 0.11 0.29 -2.53
C VAL A 20 -0.90 -0.11 -3.60
N GLU A 21 -0.64 -1.26 -4.21
CA GLU A 21 -1.52 -1.89 -5.19
C GLU A 21 -2.06 -3.23 -4.65
N CYS A 22 -3.18 -3.67 -5.20
CA CYS A 22 -3.83 -4.91 -4.83
C CYS A 22 -4.12 -5.71 -6.09
N GLU A 23 -3.51 -6.88 -6.19
CA GLU A 23 -3.80 -7.88 -7.21
C GLU A 23 -4.47 -9.07 -6.53
N SER A 24 -5.68 -9.44 -6.98
CA SER A 24 -6.39 -10.55 -6.36
C SER A 24 -7.08 -11.43 -7.38
N GLU A 25 -6.92 -12.73 -7.17
CA GLU A 25 -7.62 -13.80 -7.84
C GLU A 25 -8.19 -14.78 -6.79
N PRO A 26 -9.14 -15.66 -7.14
CA PRO A 26 -9.65 -16.64 -6.18
C PRO A 26 -8.53 -17.50 -5.58
N GLY A 27 -8.39 -17.46 -4.25
CA GLY A 27 -7.37 -18.22 -3.51
C GLY A 27 -6.02 -17.53 -3.38
N LYS A 28 -5.83 -16.34 -3.97
CA LYS A 28 -4.59 -15.57 -3.86
C LYS A 28 -4.85 -14.06 -3.91
N THR A 29 -4.32 -13.36 -2.92
CA THR A 29 -4.39 -11.90 -2.86
C THR A 29 -3.01 -11.38 -2.50
N ASP A 30 -2.44 -10.58 -3.40
CA ASP A 30 -1.15 -9.94 -3.22
C ASP A 30 -1.37 -8.43 -3.01
N PHE A 31 -0.80 -7.90 -1.92
CA PHE A 31 -0.69 -6.47 -1.68
C PHE A 31 0.75 -6.06 -1.95
N ILE A 32 0.95 -5.16 -2.90
CA ILE A 32 2.27 -4.79 -3.41
C ILE A 32 2.57 -3.37 -2.97
N VAL A 33 3.71 -3.16 -2.31
CA VAL A 33 4.11 -1.85 -1.79
C VAL A 33 5.34 -1.36 -2.54
N PHE A 34 5.23 -0.18 -3.14
CA PHE A 34 6.33 0.53 -3.78
C PHE A 34 6.77 1.67 -2.88
N LEU A 35 8.05 1.71 -2.52
CA LEU A 35 8.66 2.81 -1.78
C LEU A 35 9.81 3.39 -2.61
N PRO A 36 9.94 4.73 -2.67
CA PRO A 36 11.09 5.36 -3.30
C PRO A 36 12.37 5.06 -2.50
N LEU A 37 13.50 4.87 -3.19
CA LEU A 37 14.80 4.60 -2.56
C LEU A 37 15.49 5.85 -2.02
N GLU A 38 15.10 7.03 -2.53
CA GLU A 38 15.61 8.32 -2.10
C GLU A 38 14.43 9.21 -1.69
N GLU A 39 14.54 9.87 -0.53
CA GLU A 39 13.63 10.97 -0.20
C GLU A 39 13.91 12.11 -1.17
N ASN A 40 12.86 12.64 -1.82
CA ASN A 40 12.97 13.88 -2.58
C ASN A 40 13.60 14.94 -1.66
N LYS A 41 14.82 15.37 -2.00
CA LYS A 41 15.48 16.52 -1.37
C LYS A 41 14.69 17.80 -1.61
#